data_AF-A0A5N7ILV3-F1
#
_entry.id   AF-A0A5N7ILV3-F1
#
_cell.length_a   1.000
_cell.length_b   1.000
_cell.length_c   1.000
_cell.angle_alpha   90.00
_cell.angle_beta   90.00
_cell.angle_gamma   90.00
#
_symmetry.space_group_name_H-M   'P 1'
#
loop_
_entity.id
_entity.type
_entity.pdbx_description
1 polymer ?
#
loop_
_entity_poly.entity_id
_entity_poly.type
_entity_poly.pdbx_seq_one_letter_code
_entity_poly.pdbx_strand_id
1 'polypeptide(L)'
;MKDYYETLELTALASNEDIKRAYFKSVRKYPPDRFEVEFMNIRKAYEILSNEKTRKQYDSINNLDSDVKENYSLARTYMEEEEELNKAIKILQKMQKEDSKSLIVKVLLAEVYLKNSNSGKALTVYEELTLEEPENSAFAGYLANAYLNRGWHKKAILAYNKAIELDSDNISLWLGLSEAYVESNEYFNARNVLEKALEVVTDIKDNTTIYLELITIDMNFEMFSSIHKPIDKLAELAINNDEIKENITSTLSELASYLMQMEKMEDAKKIIEKAAKILPEDKDVLRIKNEIENYMIYIDDFNKLKENKKVNHEVVSLISFNVLPNNELGMHDEEEKEAMNYFQEYTVLYNYDIYKSSIKKLEKDYPHLYALKVEFFNKLTNNIERKKMQVEYKKHLGNYKHIINRFFDEDDNEENEESLKDYEPQEPIVREESKVGRNDLCPCGSGKKYKKCCGK
;
A
#
# COMPACT_ATOMS: atom_id res chain seq x y z
N MET A 1 -19.52 7.42 24.78
CA MET A 1 -19.37 6.17 24.01
C MET A 1 -20.75 5.66 23.60
N LYS A 2 -20.89 5.10 22.40
CA LYS A 2 -22.12 4.40 22.00
C LYS A 2 -22.29 3.13 22.83
N ASP A 3 -23.52 2.84 23.22
CA ASP A 3 -23.85 1.57 23.86
C ASP A 3 -23.80 0.40 22.83
N TYR A 4 -23.90 -0.86 23.25
CA TYR A 4 -23.81 -2.00 22.31
C TYR A 4 -24.98 -2.06 21.32
N TYR A 5 -26.18 -1.62 21.70
CA TYR A 5 -27.31 -1.54 20.76
C TYR A 5 -27.08 -0.42 19.73
N GLU A 6 -26.65 0.74 20.18
CA GLU A 6 -26.29 1.88 19.33
C GLU A 6 -25.14 1.56 18.38
N THR A 7 -24.16 0.76 18.84
CA THR A 7 -23.04 0.29 18.01
C THR A 7 -23.51 -0.58 16.84
N LEU A 8 -24.55 -1.39 17.07
CA LEU A 8 -25.18 -2.20 16.02
C LEU A 8 -26.36 -1.51 15.32
N GLU A 9 -26.62 -0.23 15.58
CA GLU A 9 -27.78 0.50 15.05
C GLU A 9 -29.12 -0.20 15.38
N LEU A 10 -29.24 -0.79 16.59
CA LEU A 10 -30.38 -1.57 17.07
C LEU A 10 -31.07 -0.95 18.29
N THR A 11 -32.22 -1.51 18.66
CA THR A 11 -32.92 -1.23 19.92
C THR A 11 -32.92 -2.47 20.82
N ALA A 12 -33.18 -2.28 22.12
CA ALA A 12 -33.22 -3.38 23.10
C ALA A 12 -34.28 -4.47 22.78
N LEU A 13 -35.26 -4.17 21.91
CA LEU A 13 -36.30 -5.11 21.49
C LEU A 13 -35.89 -6.02 20.31
N ALA A 14 -34.69 -5.85 19.77
CA ALA A 14 -34.20 -6.63 18.62
C ALA A 14 -34.21 -8.15 18.91
N SER A 15 -34.57 -8.99 17.94
CA SER A 15 -34.42 -10.44 18.07
C SER A 15 -32.94 -10.87 17.93
N ASN A 16 -32.61 -12.12 18.25
CA ASN A 16 -31.26 -12.65 17.98
C ASN A 16 -30.93 -12.66 16.47
N GLU A 17 -31.94 -12.87 15.62
CA GLU A 17 -31.78 -12.75 14.17
C GLU A 17 -31.48 -11.31 13.75
N ASP A 18 -32.13 -10.31 14.38
CA ASP A 18 -31.85 -8.90 14.10
C ASP A 18 -30.44 -8.50 14.53
N ILE A 19 -29.98 -8.98 15.69
CA ILE A 19 -28.61 -8.78 16.19
C ILE A 19 -27.58 -9.38 15.24
N LYS A 20 -27.81 -10.63 14.81
CA LYS A 20 -26.95 -11.30 13.84
C LYS A 20 -26.89 -10.54 12.52
N ARG A 21 -28.05 -10.15 11.97
CA ARG A 21 -28.13 -9.37 10.73
C ARG A 21 -27.45 -8.01 10.84
N ALA A 22 -27.65 -7.31 11.96
CA ALA A 22 -27.04 -6.01 12.21
C ALA A 22 -25.53 -6.10 12.34
N TYR A 23 -25.02 -7.11 13.06
CA TYR A 23 -23.58 -7.37 13.15
C TYR A 23 -22.95 -7.52 11.76
N PHE A 24 -23.49 -8.39 10.89
CA PHE A 24 -22.94 -8.58 9.55
C PHE A 24 -23.11 -7.35 8.64
N LYS A 25 -24.16 -6.55 8.83
CA LYS A 25 -24.31 -5.26 8.15
C LYS A 25 -23.21 -4.28 8.60
N SER A 26 -22.94 -4.21 9.90
CA SER A 26 -21.93 -3.32 10.46
C SER A 26 -20.50 -3.75 10.11
N VAL A 27 -20.20 -5.06 10.11
CA VAL A 27 -18.90 -5.58 9.65
C VAL A 27 -18.62 -5.21 8.19
N ARG A 28 -19.64 -5.27 7.32
CA ARG A 28 -19.51 -4.81 5.92
C ARG A 28 -19.19 -3.33 5.80
N LYS A 29 -19.82 -2.51 6.64
CA LYS A 29 -19.61 -1.07 6.68
C LYS A 29 -18.26 -0.68 7.28
N TYR A 30 -17.76 -1.48 8.22
CA TYR A 30 -16.54 -1.24 8.98
C TYR A 30 -15.63 -2.49 8.98
N PRO A 31 -14.98 -2.84 7.86
CA PRO A 31 -14.05 -3.95 7.80
C PRO A 31 -12.81 -3.71 8.69
N PRO A 32 -12.23 -4.77 9.29
CA PRO A 32 -11.15 -4.66 10.30
C PRO A 32 -9.89 -3.97 9.75
N ASP A 33 -9.58 -4.19 8.48
CA ASP A 33 -8.39 -3.69 7.78
C ASP A 33 -8.38 -2.16 7.60
N ARG A 34 -9.55 -1.51 7.62
CA ARG A 34 -9.67 -0.04 7.52
C ARG A 34 -10.26 0.61 8.76
N PHE A 35 -11.01 -0.15 9.54
CA PHE A 35 -11.76 0.32 10.71
C PHE A 35 -11.55 -0.63 11.88
N GLU A 36 -10.29 -0.89 12.23
CA GLU A 36 -9.90 -1.84 13.28
C GLU A 36 -10.66 -1.57 14.59
N VAL A 37 -10.71 -0.31 15.01
CA VAL A 37 -11.35 0.11 16.27
C VAL A 37 -12.87 -0.06 16.21
N GLU A 38 -13.53 0.37 15.14
CA GLU A 38 -14.97 0.22 14.96
C GLU A 38 -15.35 -1.26 14.84
N PHE A 39 -14.61 -2.03 14.06
CA PHE A 39 -14.82 -3.46 13.89
C PHE A 39 -14.73 -4.18 15.24
N MET A 40 -13.70 -3.86 16.05
CA MET A 40 -13.57 -4.38 17.41
C MET A 40 -14.81 -4.05 18.27
N ASN A 41 -15.32 -2.83 18.19
CA ASN A 41 -16.51 -2.42 18.96
C ASN A 41 -17.78 -3.13 18.48
N ILE A 42 -17.96 -3.27 17.18
CA ILE A 42 -19.09 -4.00 16.54
C ILE A 42 -19.08 -5.46 16.95
N ARG A 43 -17.90 -6.08 16.94
CA ARG A 43 -17.69 -7.46 17.36
C ARG A 43 -18.07 -7.65 18.83
N LYS A 44 -17.57 -6.80 19.73
CA LYS A 44 -17.91 -6.86 21.16
C LYS A 44 -19.40 -6.70 21.40
N ALA A 45 -20.05 -5.77 20.69
CA ALA A 45 -21.48 -5.58 20.78
C ALA A 45 -22.25 -6.85 20.38
N TYR A 46 -21.85 -7.50 19.29
CA TYR A 46 -22.46 -8.76 18.86
C TYR A 46 -22.24 -9.89 19.84
N GLU A 47 -21.02 -10.06 20.36
CA GLU A 47 -20.68 -11.14 21.30
C GLU A 47 -21.45 -11.03 22.62
N ILE A 48 -21.66 -9.81 23.12
CA ILE A 48 -22.47 -9.58 24.33
C ILE A 48 -23.97 -9.73 24.05
N LEU A 49 -24.46 -9.23 22.92
CA LEU A 49 -25.90 -9.20 22.64
C LEU A 49 -26.44 -10.51 22.04
N SER A 50 -25.62 -11.31 21.36
CA SER A 50 -26.06 -12.55 20.70
C SER A 50 -26.37 -13.68 21.67
N ASN A 51 -25.68 -13.75 22.81
CA ASN A 51 -25.98 -14.73 23.85
C ASN A 51 -27.07 -14.19 24.80
N GLU A 52 -28.13 -14.97 24.99
CA GLU A 52 -29.31 -14.54 25.75
C GLU A 52 -28.98 -14.19 27.22
N LYS A 53 -28.05 -14.91 27.84
CA LYS A 53 -27.67 -14.68 29.24
C LYS A 53 -26.85 -13.42 29.40
N THR A 54 -25.82 -13.22 28.56
CA THR A 54 -25.02 -11.99 28.58
C THR A 54 -25.87 -10.79 28.17
N ARG A 55 -26.75 -10.93 27.18
CA ARG A 55 -27.68 -9.88 26.79
C ARG A 55 -28.61 -9.48 27.94
N LYS A 56 -29.23 -10.45 28.62
CA LYS A 56 -30.07 -10.17 29.80
C LYS A 56 -29.30 -9.46 30.90
N GLN A 57 -28.05 -9.84 31.14
CA GLN A 57 -27.19 -9.14 32.09
C GLN A 57 -26.89 -7.71 31.62
N TYR A 58 -26.70 -7.49 30.32
CA TYR A 58 -26.38 -6.17 29.76
C TYR A 58 -27.58 -5.25 29.88
N ASP A 59 -28.75 -5.77 29.50
CA ASP A 59 -30.03 -5.10 29.68
C ASP A 59 -30.30 -4.81 31.16
N SER A 60 -29.88 -5.70 32.07
CA SER A 60 -29.97 -5.43 33.50
C SER A 60 -29.11 -4.25 33.91
N ILE A 61 -27.84 -4.16 33.45
CA ILE A 61 -26.94 -3.02 33.75
C ILE A 61 -27.55 -1.69 33.33
N ASN A 62 -28.20 -1.65 32.18
CA ASN A 62 -28.87 -0.44 31.69
C ASN A 62 -30.10 -0.02 32.52
N ASN A 63 -30.65 -0.95 33.30
CA ASN A 63 -31.81 -0.78 34.19
C ASN A 63 -31.43 -0.80 35.69
N LEU A 64 -30.14 -0.90 36.04
CA LEU A 64 -29.64 -0.86 37.42
C LEU A 64 -29.56 0.58 37.95
N ASP A 65 -29.32 0.68 39.26
CA ASP A 65 -29.10 1.94 39.99
C ASP A 65 -28.08 2.84 39.28
N SER A 66 -28.30 4.16 39.32
CA SER A 66 -27.56 5.14 38.52
C SER A 66 -26.04 4.98 38.65
N ASP A 67 -25.59 4.69 39.87
CA ASP A 67 -24.17 4.51 40.20
C ASP A 67 -23.52 3.31 39.50
N VAL A 68 -24.24 2.19 39.31
CA VAL A 68 -23.68 0.99 38.64
C VAL A 68 -23.53 1.26 37.15
N LYS A 69 -24.52 1.92 36.54
CA LYS A 69 -24.49 2.33 35.13
C LYS A 69 -23.39 3.37 34.86
N GLU A 70 -23.22 4.32 35.78
CA GLU A 70 -22.16 5.33 35.71
C GLU A 70 -20.78 4.68 35.83
N ASN A 71 -20.56 3.80 36.81
CA ASN A 71 -19.29 3.09 36.97
C ASN A 71 -18.96 2.20 35.75
N TYR A 72 -19.96 1.51 35.18
CA TYR A 72 -19.79 0.73 33.95
C TYR A 72 -19.34 1.61 32.77
N SER A 73 -20.02 2.73 32.57
CA SER A 73 -19.72 3.67 31.48
C SER A 73 -18.34 4.32 31.67
N LEU A 74 -18.02 4.71 32.91
CA LEU A 74 -16.74 5.29 33.27
C LEU A 74 -15.58 4.32 33.08
N ALA A 75 -15.75 3.05 33.43
CA ALA A 75 -14.75 2.01 33.17
C ALA A 75 -14.46 1.87 31.68
N ARG A 76 -15.50 1.86 30.83
CA ARG A 76 -15.33 1.79 29.37
C ARG A 76 -14.61 3.01 28.81
N THR A 77 -14.91 4.21 29.28
CA THR A 77 -14.19 5.43 28.89
C THR A 77 -12.70 5.34 29.26
N TYR A 78 -12.37 4.87 30.47
CA TYR A 78 -10.96 4.68 30.86
C TYR A 78 -10.25 3.57 30.07
N MET A 79 -10.97 2.68 29.39
CA MET A 79 -10.37 1.65 28.53
C MET A 79 -9.98 2.17 27.14
N GLU A 80 -10.36 3.41 26.79
CA GLU A 80 -9.98 4.05 25.52
C GLU A 80 -8.56 4.61 25.58
N GLU A 81 -8.09 5.02 26.77
CA GLU A 81 -6.79 5.65 26.98
C GLU A 81 -5.81 4.68 27.66
N GLU A 82 -4.66 4.41 27.05
CA GLU A 82 -3.66 3.46 27.59
C GLU A 82 -3.17 3.84 28.99
N GLU A 83 -3.02 5.15 29.26
CA GLU A 83 -2.59 5.67 30.55
C GLU A 83 -3.62 5.41 31.67
N GLU A 84 -4.89 5.19 31.30
CA GLU A 84 -6.02 5.12 32.21
C GLU A 84 -6.53 3.69 32.49
N LEU A 85 -5.91 2.68 31.88
CA LEU A 85 -6.30 1.27 32.04
C LEU A 85 -6.30 0.82 33.51
N ASN A 86 -5.39 1.36 34.33
CA ASN A 86 -5.36 1.07 35.76
C ASN A 86 -6.57 1.63 36.53
N LYS A 87 -7.15 2.75 36.10
CA LYS A 87 -8.39 3.29 36.68
C LYS A 87 -9.58 2.41 36.30
N ALA A 88 -9.67 1.99 35.04
CA ALA A 88 -10.68 1.02 34.58
C ALA A 88 -10.65 -0.28 35.39
N ILE A 89 -9.46 -0.87 35.59
CA ILE A 89 -9.29 -2.09 36.41
C ILE A 89 -9.84 -1.90 37.83
N LYS A 90 -9.55 -0.77 38.49
CA LYS A 90 -10.02 -0.53 39.87
C LYS A 90 -11.54 -0.45 39.95
N ILE A 91 -12.18 0.22 38.98
CA ILE A 91 -13.64 0.33 38.93
C ILE A 91 -14.26 -1.06 38.69
N LEU A 92 -13.76 -1.80 37.70
CA LEU A 92 -14.29 -3.13 37.37
C LEU A 92 -14.08 -4.14 38.50
N GLN A 93 -12.95 -4.09 39.22
CA GLN A 93 -12.74 -4.90 40.42
C GLN A 93 -13.70 -4.54 41.56
N LYS A 94 -14.07 -3.26 41.71
CA LYS A 94 -15.08 -2.83 42.69
C LYS A 94 -16.45 -3.38 42.30
N MET A 95 -16.84 -3.22 41.04
CA MET A 95 -18.09 -3.76 40.50
C MET A 95 -18.17 -5.28 40.65
N GLN A 96 -17.08 -6.01 40.41
CA GLN A 96 -17.02 -7.46 40.58
C GLN A 96 -17.21 -7.88 42.04
N LYS A 97 -16.77 -7.08 43.02
CA LYS A 97 -17.01 -7.37 44.45
C LYS A 97 -18.47 -7.17 44.84
N GLU A 98 -19.14 -6.21 44.22
CA GLU A 98 -20.56 -5.90 44.46
C GLU A 98 -21.47 -6.94 43.78
N ASP A 99 -21.12 -7.37 42.57
CA ASP A 99 -21.76 -8.48 41.86
C ASP A 99 -20.74 -9.44 41.22
N SER A 100 -20.37 -10.46 42.00
CA SER A 100 -19.42 -11.50 41.57
C SER A 100 -19.90 -12.39 40.42
N LYS A 101 -21.19 -12.36 40.06
CA LYS A 101 -21.79 -13.23 39.03
C LYS A 101 -22.05 -12.52 37.71
N SER A 102 -21.76 -11.22 37.62
CA SER A 102 -21.91 -10.46 36.38
C SER A 102 -20.88 -10.90 35.34
N LEU A 103 -21.32 -11.58 34.28
CA LEU A 103 -20.44 -12.05 33.20
C LEU A 103 -19.87 -10.86 32.42
N ILE A 104 -20.63 -9.78 32.29
CA ILE A 104 -20.19 -8.60 31.53
C ILE A 104 -19.06 -7.87 32.25
N VAL A 105 -19.18 -7.72 33.57
CA VAL A 105 -18.09 -7.15 34.37
C VAL A 105 -16.84 -8.03 34.26
N LYS A 106 -17.00 -9.36 34.27
CA LYS A 106 -15.88 -10.30 34.03
C LYS A 106 -15.27 -10.12 32.63
N VAL A 107 -16.08 -10.02 31.57
CA VAL A 107 -15.60 -9.81 30.19
C VAL A 107 -14.80 -8.51 30.09
N LEU A 108 -15.35 -7.39 30.56
CA LEU A 108 -14.64 -6.10 30.55
C LEU A 108 -13.36 -6.14 31.38
N LEU A 109 -13.39 -6.83 32.53
CA LEU A 109 -12.22 -6.97 33.39
C LEU A 109 -11.11 -7.78 32.70
N ALA A 110 -11.47 -8.87 32.01
CA ALA A 110 -10.53 -9.66 31.22
C ALA A 110 -9.94 -8.86 30.06
N GLU A 111 -10.77 -8.06 29.38
CA GLU A 111 -10.34 -7.20 28.27
C GLU A 111 -9.36 -6.12 28.73
N VAL A 112 -9.67 -5.38 29.80
CA VAL A 112 -8.75 -4.36 30.30
C VAL A 112 -7.46 -5.00 30.82
N TYR A 113 -7.50 -6.23 31.33
CA TYR A 113 -6.29 -6.96 31.66
C TYR A 113 -5.46 -7.29 30.41
N LEU A 114 -6.07 -7.68 29.28
CA LEU A 114 -5.32 -7.85 28.03
C LEU A 114 -4.69 -6.53 27.58
N LYS A 115 -5.48 -5.44 27.51
CA LYS A 115 -4.99 -4.12 27.09
C LYS A 115 -3.84 -3.62 27.97
N ASN A 116 -3.92 -3.83 29.29
CA ASN A 116 -2.87 -3.45 30.24
C ASN A 116 -1.75 -4.49 30.36
N SER A 117 -1.56 -5.33 29.33
CA SER A 117 -0.52 -6.38 29.26
C SER A 117 -0.55 -7.44 30.38
N ASN A 118 -1.62 -7.50 31.18
CA ASN A 118 -1.81 -8.46 32.27
C ASN A 118 -2.49 -9.75 31.78
N SER A 119 -1.91 -10.34 30.75
CA SER A 119 -2.42 -11.51 30.03
C SER A 119 -2.73 -12.72 30.93
N GLY A 120 -1.95 -12.94 32.00
CA GLY A 120 -2.22 -14.04 32.93
C GLY A 120 -3.55 -13.91 33.68
N LYS A 121 -3.88 -12.69 34.14
CA LYS A 121 -5.17 -12.42 34.79
C LYS A 121 -6.32 -12.48 33.79
N ALA A 122 -6.12 -11.95 32.59
CA ALA A 122 -7.11 -12.05 31.52
C ALA A 122 -7.46 -13.51 31.20
N LEU A 123 -6.44 -14.36 31.02
CA LEU A 123 -6.62 -15.78 30.77
C LEU A 123 -7.39 -16.48 31.88
N THR A 124 -7.08 -16.18 33.15
CA THR A 124 -7.81 -16.76 34.29
C THR A 124 -9.30 -16.43 34.20
N VAL A 125 -9.63 -15.16 33.94
CA VAL A 125 -11.04 -14.73 33.83
C VAL A 125 -11.73 -15.33 32.60
N TYR A 126 -11.05 -15.41 31.45
CA TYR A 126 -11.63 -16.05 30.26
C TYR A 126 -11.82 -17.56 30.44
N GLU A 127 -10.90 -18.25 31.11
CA GLU A 127 -11.05 -19.67 31.47
C GLU A 127 -12.28 -19.87 32.37
N GLU A 128 -12.45 -19.04 33.41
CA GLU A 128 -13.66 -19.03 34.25
C GLU A 128 -14.94 -18.81 33.42
N LEU A 129 -14.94 -17.82 32.52
CA LEU A 129 -16.09 -17.53 31.66
C LEU A 129 -16.45 -18.72 30.76
N THR A 130 -15.47 -19.41 30.17
CA THR A 130 -15.71 -20.60 29.34
C THR A 130 -16.15 -21.83 30.14
N LEU A 131 -15.84 -21.90 31.43
CA LEU A 131 -16.36 -22.95 32.32
C LEU A 131 -17.79 -22.67 32.75
N GLU A 132 -18.14 -21.40 32.99
CA GLU A 132 -19.49 -20.97 33.35
C GLU A 132 -20.46 -21.09 32.17
N GLU A 133 -20.03 -20.79 30.95
CA GLU A 133 -20.82 -20.86 29.72
C GLU A 133 -20.11 -21.65 28.62
N PRO A 134 -20.08 -23.00 28.71
CA PRO A 134 -19.32 -23.85 27.79
C PRO A 134 -19.81 -23.84 26.34
N GLU A 135 -21.08 -23.48 26.12
CA GLU A 135 -21.73 -23.40 24.80
C GLU A 135 -21.68 -21.98 24.20
N ASN A 136 -20.99 -21.05 24.84
CA ASN A 136 -20.86 -19.68 24.33
C ASN A 136 -19.63 -19.56 23.42
N SER A 137 -19.87 -19.56 22.10
CA SER A 137 -18.82 -19.43 21.07
C SER A 137 -17.97 -18.17 21.25
N ALA A 138 -18.57 -17.05 21.67
CA ALA A 138 -17.84 -15.80 21.89
C ALA A 138 -16.81 -15.93 23.02
N PHE A 139 -17.16 -16.57 24.14
CA PHE A 139 -16.23 -16.75 25.25
C PHE A 139 -15.09 -17.71 24.88
N ALA A 140 -15.39 -18.78 24.14
CA ALA A 140 -14.37 -19.65 23.58
C ALA A 140 -13.43 -18.86 22.63
N GLY A 141 -13.98 -17.98 21.80
CA GLY A 141 -13.23 -17.08 20.93
C GLY A 141 -12.37 -16.06 21.68
N TYR A 142 -12.85 -15.51 22.79
CA TYR A 142 -12.05 -14.62 23.65
C TYR A 142 -10.88 -15.33 24.30
N LEU A 143 -11.10 -16.55 24.81
CA LEU A 143 -10.03 -17.36 25.36
C LEU A 143 -8.98 -17.70 24.28
N ALA A 144 -9.44 -18.02 23.07
CA ALA A 144 -8.56 -18.27 21.92
C ALA A 144 -7.70 -17.04 21.58
N ASN A 145 -8.32 -15.86 21.52
CA ASN A 145 -7.63 -14.60 21.26
C ASN A 145 -6.63 -14.25 22.39
N ALA A 146 -7.01 -14.49 23.65
CA ALA A 146 -6.11 -14.29 24.78
C ALA A 146 -4.90 -15.26 24.74
N TYR A 147 -5.09 -16.51 24.29
CA TYR A 147 -3.99 -17.42 24.02
C TYR A 147 -3.11 -16.94 22.87
N LEU A 148 -3.70 -16.41 21.80
CA LEU A 148 -2.96 -15.89 20.64
C LEU A 148 -2.07 -14.70 21.02
N ASN A 149 -2.64 -13.68 21.67
CA ASN A 149 -1.90 -12.51 22.19
C ASN A 149 -0.73 -12.90 23.11
N ARG A 150 -0.82 -14.05 23.78
CA ARG A 150 0.24 -14.54 24.67
C ARG A 150 1.36 -15.29 23.94
N GLY A 151 1.18 -15.58 22.65
CA GLY A 151 2.05 -16.43 21.83
C GLY A 151 1.79 -17.93 22.01
N TRP A 152 0.64 -18.33 22.58
CA TRP A 152 0.31 -19.74 22.79
C TRP A 152 -0.49 -20.30 21.60
N HIS A 153 0.10 -20.23 20.40
CA HIS A 153 -0.58 -20.49 19.13
C HIS A 153 -1.31 -21.84 19.10
N LYS A 154 -0.70 -22.93 19.59
CA LYS A 154 -1.35 -24.25 19.65
C LYS A 154 -2.63 -24.26 20.50
N LYS A 155 -2.63 -23.55 21.64
CA LYS A 155 -3.83 -23.42 22.48
C LYS A 155 -4.87 -22.53 21.83
N ALA A 156 -4.43 -21.45 21.18
CA ALA A 156 -5.31 -20.56 20.42
C ALA A 156 -6.05 -21.32 19.30
N ILE A 157 -5.31 -22.08 18.48
CA ILE A 157 -5.87 -22.92 17.42
C ILE A 157 -6.92 -23.90 17.96
N LEU A 158 -6.63 -24.61 19.06
CA LEU A 158 -7.59 -25.54 19.68
C LEU A 158 -8.85 -24.82 20.17
N ALA A 159 -8.68 -23.66 20.82
CA ALA A 159 -9.80 -22.88 21.34
C ALA A 159 -10.64 -22.25 20.22
N TYR A 160 -10.02 -21.77 19.14
CA TYR A 160 -10.74 -21.28 17.95
C TYR A 160 -11.52 -22.39 17.25
N ASN A 161 -10.95 -23.58 17.07
CA ASN A 161 -11.69 -24.72 16.51
C ASN A 161 -12.92 -25.05 17.35
N LYS A 162 -12.79 -25.08 18.68
CA LYS A 162 -13.94 -25.25 19.58
C LYS A 162 -14.97 -24.13 19.41
N ALA A 163 -14.54 -22.87 19.28
CA ALA A 163 -15.44 -21.75 19.07
C ALA A 163 -16.21 -21.88 17.74
N ILE A 164 -15.53 -22.31 16.67
CA ILE A 164 -16.12 -22.55 15.34
C ILE A 164 -17.09 -23.73 15.35
N GLU A 165 -16.82 -24.78 16.14
CA GLU A 165 -17.77 -25.90 16.32
C GLU A 165 -19.10 -25.42 16.94
N LEU A 166 -19.04 -24.42 17.83
CA LEU A 166 -20.22 -23.82 18.47
C LEU A 166 -20.94 -22.82 17.55
N ASP A 167 -20.22 -22.12 16.69
CA ASP A 167 -20.77 -21.10 15.78
C ASP A 167 -19.95 -21.00 14.49
N SER A 168 -20.23 -21.91 13.56
CA SER A 168 -19.46 -22.03 12.31
C SER A 168 -19.73 -20.93 11.30
N ASP A 169 -20.77 -20.13 11.51
CA ASP A 169 -21.18 -19.04 10.60
C ASP A 169 -20.55 -17.70 10.99
N ASN A 170 -19.84 -17.65 12.13
CA ASN A 170 -19.14 -16.46 12.60
C ASN A 170 -17.75 -16.32 11.98
N ILE A 171 -17.67 -15.49 10.94
CA ILE A 171 -16.45 -15.18 10.20
C ILE A 171 -15.27 -14.75 11.10
N SER A 172 -15.51 -14.06 12.22
CA SER A 172 -14.42 -13.58 13.09
C SER A 172 -13.66 -14.73 13.75
N LEU A 173 -14.31 -15.87 13.97
CA LEU A 173 -13.67 -17.05 14.53
C LEU A 173 -12.76 -17.71 13.49
N TRP A 174 -13.18 -17.75 12.23
CA TRP A 174 -12.36 -18.22 11.11
C TRP A 174 -11.14 -17.32 10.86
N LEU A 175 -11.33 -15.99 10.89
CA LEU A 175 -10.24 -15.02 10.76
C LEU A 175 -9.23 -15.17 11.92
N GLY A 176 -9.71 -15.27 13.16
CA GLY A 176 -8.84 -15.48 14.32
C GLY A 176 -8.08 -16.82 14.27
N LEU A 177 -8.71 -17.89 13.75
CA LEU A 177 -8.02 -19.16 13.52
C LEU A 177 -6.95 -19.04 12.43
N SER A 178 -7.25 -18.33 11.33
CA SER A 178 -6.29 -18.05 10.27
C SER A 178 -5.08 -17.28 10.80
N GLU A 179 -5.32 -16.21 11.55
CA GLU A 179 -4.29 -15.41 12.22
C GLU A 179 -3.44 -16.27 13.16
N ALA A 180 -4.07 -17.15 13.96
CA ALA A 180 -3.33 -18.07 14.82
C ALA A 180 -2.40 -19.01 14.06
N TYR A 181 -2.79 -19.43 12.84
CA TYR A 181 -1.91 -20.20 11.95
C TYR A 181 -0.81 -19.33 11.34
N VAL A 182 -1.10 -18.10 10.91
CA VAL A 182 -0.09 -17.14 10.40
C VAL A 182 0.99 -16.89 11.45
N GLU A 183 0.60 -16.56 12.68
CA GLU A 183 1.50 -16.34 13.82
C GLU A 183 2.33 -17.58 14.19
N SER A 184 1.83 -18.77 13.88
CA SER A 184 2.57 -20.03 14.03
C SER A 184 3.46 -20.39 12.83
N ASN A 185 3.51 -19.53 11.81
CA ASN A 185 4.18 -19.74 10.53
C ASN A 185 3.62 -20.90 9.68
N GLU A 186 2.33 -21.23 9.86
CA GLU A 186 1.63 -22.32 9.17
C GLU A 186 0.71 -21.78 8.05
N TYR A 187 1.30 -21.11 7.07
CA TYR A 187 0.57 -20.29 6.06
C TYR A 187 -0.39 -21.09 5.19
N PHE A 188 -0.03 -22.32 4.80
CA PHE A 188 -0.93 -23.20 4.06
C PHE A 188 -2.17 -23.56 4.88
N ASN A 189 -2.03 -23.71 6.20
CA ASN A 189 -3.15 -24.01 7.08
C ASN A 189 -4.04 -22.77 7.26
N ALA A 190 -3.44 -21.59 7.44
CA ALA A 190 -4.16 -20.32 7.47
C ALA A 190 -5.04 -20.13 6.23
N ARG A 191 -4.44 -20.31 5.04
CA ARG A 191 -5.14 -20.22 3.75
C ARG A 191 -6.29 -21.22 3.63
N ASN A 192 -6.04 -22.49 4.00
CA ASN A 192 -7.06 -23.55 3.95
C ASN A 192 -8.23 -23.29 4.91
N VAL A 193 -7.98 -22.69 6.07
CA VAL A 193 -9.02 -22.26 7.02
C VAL A 193 -9.94 -21.22 6.37
N LEU A 194 -9.38 -20.22 5.69
CA LEU A 194 -10.17 -19.21 4.99
C LEU A 194 -10.93 -19.77 3.79
N GLU A 195 -10.34 -20.70 3.04
CA GLU A 195 -11.05 -21.39 1.96
C GLU A 195 -12.24 -22.21 2.48
N LYS A 196 -12.10 -22.89 3.63
CA LYS A 196 -13.23 -23.56 4.30
C LYS A 196 -14.27 -22.57 4.79
N ALA A 197 -13.86 -21.41 5.30
CA ALA A 197 -14.79 -20.37 5.72
C ALA A 197 -15.70 -19.93 4.56
N LEU A 198 -15.17 -19.83 3.33
CA LEU A 198 -15.97 -19.52 2.12
C LEU A 198 -17.03 -20.58 1.78
N GLU A 199 -16.83 -21.83 2.21
CA GLU A 199 -17.78 -22.93 1.99
C GLU A 199 -18.85 -23.01 3.08
N VAL A 200 -18.48 -22.67 4.31
CA VAL A 200 -19.31 -22.88 5.51
C VAL A 200 -20.09 -21.63 5.92
N VAL A 201 -19.52 -20.44 5.75
CA VAL A 201 -20.18 -19.19 6.10
C VAL A 201 -21.23 -18.90 5.03
N THR A 202 -22.50 -19.01 5.41
CA THR A 202 -23.63 -18.97 4.45
C THR A 202 -24.41 -17.67 4.51
N ASP A 203 -24.27 -16.89 5.58
CA ASP A 203 -25.07 -15.69 5.83
C ASP A 203 -24.47 -14.42 5.19
N ILE A 204 -23.21 -14.49 4.75
CA ILE A 204 -22.51 -13.37 4.10
C ILE A 204 -22.46 -13.62 2.59
N LYS A 205 -23.23 -12.83 1.81
CA LYS A 205 -23.07 -12.77 0.34
C LYS A 205 -21.79 -12.05 -0.10
N ASP A 206 -21.22 -11.27 0.80
CA ASP A 206 -20.08 -10.39 0.60
C ASP A 206 -18.81 -10.93 1.28
N ASN A 207 -18.10 -11.82 0.59
CA ASN A 207 -16.89 -12.47 1.11
C ASN A 207 -15.62 -11.61 0.93
N THR A 208 -15.78 -10.29 0.76
CA THR A 208 -14.69 -9.33 0.54
C THR A 208 -13.57 -9.48 1.56
N THR A 209 -13.88 -9.51 2.86
CA THR A 209 -12.87 -9.65 3.92
C THR A 209 -12.06 -10.93 3.80
N ILE A 210 -12.70 -12.06 3.48
CA ILE A 210 -11.98 -13.34 3.33
C ILE A 210 -11.05 -13.31 2.10
N TYR A 211 -11.51 -12.73 0.98
CA TYR A 211 -10.68 -12.60 -0.21
C TYR A 211 -9.49 -11.67 0.01
N LEU A 212 -9.69 -10.54 0.71
CA LEU A 212 -8.61 -9.63 1.09
C LEU A 212 -7.58 -10.35 1.98
N GLU A 213 -8.03 -11.10 2.98
CA GLU A 213 -7.13 -11.83 3.88
C GLU A 213 -6.35 -12.94 3.15
N LEU A 214 -6.98 -13.64 2.21
CA LEU A 214 -6.31 -14.60 1.33
C LEU A 214 -5.21 -13.92 0.49
N ILE A 215 -5.49 -12.73 -0.06
CA ILE A 215 -4.50 -11.95 -0.81
C ILE A 215 -3.34 -11.54 0.10
N THR A 216 -3.63 -11.03 1.30
CA THR A 216 -2.60 -10.63 2.28
C THR A 216 -1.69 -11.80 2.64
N ILE A 217 -2.25 -12.96 2.95
CA ILE A 217 -1.47 -14.18 3.23
C ILE A 217 -0.64 -14.58 2.00
N ASP A 218 -1.25 -14.65 0.82
CA ASP A 218 -0.54 -15.07 -0.39
C ASP A 218 0.59 -14.06 -0.75
N MET A 219 0.42 -12.76 -0.49
CA MET A 219 1.45 -11.74 -0.70
C MET A 219 2.59 -11.82 0.32
N ASN A 220 2.27 -11.94 1.61
CA ASN A 220 3.27 -12.01 2.69
C ASN A 220 4.19 -13.24 2.56
N PHE A 221 3.72 -14.30 1.90
CA PHE A 221 4.48 -15.53 1.69
C PHE A 221 4.90 -15.76 0.23
N GLU A 222 4.90 -14.70 -0.58
CA GLU A 222 5.37 -14.70 -1.97
C GLU A 222 4.67 -15.75 -2.87
N MET A 223 3.44 -16.13 -2.52
CA MET A 223 2.59 -17.05 -3.28
C MET A 223 1.84 -16.31 -4.40
N PHE A 224 2.56 -15.56 -5.24
CA PHE A 224 1.98 -14.65 -6.25
C PHE A 224 1.03 -15.32 -7.25
N SER A 225 1.20 -16.62 -7.55
CA SER A 225 0.26 -17.34 -8.42
C SER A 225 -1.12 -17.52 -7.79
N SER A 226 -1.19 -17.56 -6.46
CA SER A 226 -2.39 -17.89 -5.70
C SER A 226 -3.32 -16.68 -5.50
N ILE A 227 -2.77 -15.45 -5.58
CA ILE A 227 -3.53 -14.20 -5.39
C ILE A 227 -4.63 -14.01 -6.45
N HIS A 228 -4.46 -14.56 -7.65
CA HIS A 228 -5.36 -14.29 -8.79
C HIS A 228 -6.79 -14.79 -8.57
N LYS A 229 -6.97 -15.95 -7.93
CA LYS A 229 -8.31 -16.52 -7.69
C LYS A 229 -9.13 -15.66 -6.71
N PRO A 230 -8.61 -15.27 -5.53
CA PRO A 230 -9.27 -14.30 -4.66
C PRO A 230 -9.55 -12.95 -5.35
N ILE A 231 -8.60 -12.42 -6.12
CA ILE A 231 -8.76 -11.15 -6.85
C ILE A 231 -9.88 -11.23 -7.89
N ASP A 232 -9.97 -12.33 -8.62
CA ASP A 232 -11.05 -12.55 -9.59
C ASP A 232 -12.42 -12.48 -8.91
N LYS A 233 -12.56 -13.12 -7.74
CA LYS A 233 -13.79 -13.10 -6.96
C LYS A 233 -14.09 -11.72 -6.39
N LEU A 234 -13.06 -11.02 -5.91
CA LEU A 234 -13.17 -9.66 -5.40
C LEU A 234 -13.63 -8.67 -6.48
N ALA A 235 -13.07 -8.78 -7.68
CA ALA A 235 -13.46 -7.96 -8.82
C ALA A 235 -14.90 -8.25 -9.30
N GLU A 236 -15.31 -9.53 -9.33
CA GLU A 236 -16.71 -9.92 -9.63
C GLU A 236 -17.71 -9.26 -8.66
N LEU A 237 -17.38 -9.22 -7.36
CA LEU A 237 -18.19 -8.54 -6.34
C LEU A 237 -18.21 -7.02 -6.55
N ALA A 238 -17.05 -6.42 -6.83
CA ALA A 238 -16.91 -4.97 -6.97
C ALA A 238 -17.62 -4.38 -8.19
N ILE A 239 -17.64 -5.10 -9.33
CA ILE A 239 -18.28 -4.62 -10.58
C ILE A 239 -19.75 -4.24 -10.38
N ASN A 240 -20.47 -4.93 -9.49
CA ASN A 240 -21.90 -4.74 -9.27
C ASN A 240 -22.22 -4.04 -7.93
N ASN A 241 -21.21 -3.51 -7.24
CA ASN A 241 -21.38 -2.92 -5.92
C ASN A 241 -20.68 -1.55 -5.84
N ASP A 242 -21.49 -0.50 -6.01
CA ASP A 242 -21.03 0.90 -5.97
C ASP A 242 -20.40 1.30 -4.63
N GLU A 243 -20.73 0.64 -3.53
CA GLU A 243 -20.18 0.95 -2.20
C GLU A 243 -18.71 0.53 -2.06
N ILE A 244 -18.30 -0.53 -2.77
CA ILE A 244 -16.95 -1.12 -2.62
C ILE A 244 -16.07 -0.88 -3.85
N LYS A 245 -16.64 -0.57 -5.03
CA LYS A 245 -15.87 -0.52 -6.28
C LYS A 245 -14.66 0.42 -6.24
N GLU A 246 -14.78 1.60 -5.64
CA GLU A 246 -13.66 2.56 -5.53
C GLU A 246 -12.55 2.01 -4.64
N ASN A 247 -12.93 1.49 -3.47
CA ASN A 247 -12.00 0.92 -2.50
C ASN A 247 -11.25 -0.30 -3.07
N ILE A 248 -11.97 -1.21 -3.73
CA ILE A 248 -11.36 -2.39 -4.36
C ILE A 248 -10.46 -1.97 -5.52
N THR A 249 -10.87 -0.98 -6.33
CA THR A 249 -10.02 -0.47 -7.43
C THR A 249 -8.72 0.12 -6.90
N SER A 250 -8.77 0.94 -5.84
CA SER A 250 -7.59 1.50 -5.18
C SER A 250 -6.70 0.38 -4.62
N THR A 251 -7.27 -0.59 -3.91
CA THR A 251 -6.53 -1.75 -3.36
C THR A 251 -5.81 -2.54 -4.45
N LEU A 252 -6.47 -2.83 -5.58
CA LEU A 252 -5.86 -3.55 -6.69
C LEU A 252 -4.77 -2.72 -7.40
N SER A 253 -4.92 -1.40 -7.45
CA SER A 253 -3.93 -0.48 -8.04
C SER A 253 -2.66 -0.41 -7.18
N GLU A 254 -2.81 -0.33 -5.86
CA GLU A 254 -1.71 -0.40 -4.90
C GLU A 254 -0.98 -1.74 -4.99
N LEU A 255 -1.73 -2.84 -5.05
CA LEU A 255 -1.17 -4.18 -5.20
C LEU A 255 -0.40 -4.34 -6.51
N ALA A 256 -0.93 -3.85 -7.63
CA ALA A 256 -0.23 -3.87 -8.91
C ALA A 256 1.07 -3.05 -8.85
N SER A 257 1.05 -1.87 -8.23
CA SER A 257 2.24 -1.03 -8.04
C SER A 257 3.29 -1.72 -7.18
N TYR A 258 2.88 -2.41 -6.11
CA TYR A 258 3.78 -3.20 -5.28
C TYR A 258 4.42 -4.36 -6.06
N LEU A 259 3.62 -5.08 -6.86
CA LEU A 259 4.15 -6.16 -7.71
C LEU A 259 5.12 -5.66 -8.79
N MET A 260 4.94 -4.43 -9.30
CA MET A 260 5.93 -3.80 -10.18
C MET A 260 7.25 -3.58 -9.46
N GLN A 261 7.23 -3.14 -8.19
CA GLN A 261 8.45 -2.99 -7.37
C GLN A 261 9.16 -4.33 -7.13
N MET A 262 8.41 -5.43 -7.10
CA MET A 262 8.95 -6.80 -6.98
C MET A 262 9.34 -7.44 -8.32
N GLU A 263 9.35 -6.66 -9.41
CA GLU A 263 9.63 -7.13 -10.78
C GLU A 263 8.64 -8.21 -11.28
N LYS A 264 7.43 -8.29 -10.69
CA LYS A 264 6.36 -9.24 -11.06
C LYS A 264 5.39 -8.63 -12.08
N MET A 265 5.92 -8.16 -13.20
CA MET A 265 5.16 -7.39 -14.21
C MET A 265 3.95 -8.13 -14.78
N GLU A 266 4.05 -9.44 -15.01
CA GLU A 266 2.93 -10.25 -15.52
C GLU A 266 1.76 -10.34 -14.54
N ASP A 267 2.06 -10.43 -13.24
CA ASP A 267 1.03 -10.47 -12.20
C ASP A 267 0.43 -9.07 -11.98
N ALA A 268 1.27 -8.04 -11.94
CA ALA A 268 0.84 -6.64 -11.90
C ALA A 268 -0.11 -6.30 -13.05
N LYS A 269 0.23 -6.72 -14.27
CA LYS A 269 -0.60 -6.53 -15.47
C LYS A 269 -1.99 -7.15 -15.31
N LYS A 270 -2.05 -8.42 -14.90
CA LYS A 270 -3.33 -9.11 -14.71
C LYS A 270 -4.20 -8.39 -13.69
N ILE A 271 -3.60 -7.92 -12.60
CA ILE A 271 -4.33 -7.25 -11.53
C ILE A 271 -4.85 -5.88 -11.97
N ILE A 272 -4.02 -5.06 -12.62
CA ILE A 272 -4.46 -3.75 -13.09
C ILE A 272 -5.54 -3.88 -14.18
N GLU A 273 -5.51 -4.93 -14.99
CA GLU A 273 -6.58 -5.25 -15.94
C GLU A 273 -7.90 -5.61 -15.24
N LYS A 274 -7.88 -6.15 -14.01
CA LYS A 274 -9.09 -6.32 -13.20
C LYS A 274 -9.58 -4.99 -12.66
N ALA A 275 -8.70 -4.15 -12.14
CA ALA A 275 -9.04 -2.80 -11.68
C ALA A 275 -9.71 -1.98 -12.81
N ALA A 276 -9.15 -2.03 -14.02
CA ALA A 276 -9.70 -1.37 -15.21
C ALA A 276 -11.08 -1.88 -15.65
N LYS A 277 -11.46 -3.11 -15.29
CA LYS A 277 -12.82 -3.62 -15.54
C LYS A 277 -13.83 -3.08 -14.52
N ILE A 278 -13.38 -2.74 -13.31
CA ILE A 278 -14.23 -2.18 -12.25
C ILE A 278 -14.44 -0.68 -12.50
N LEU A 279 -13.34 0.08 -12.66
CA LEU A 279 -13.35 1.52 -12.94
C LEU A 279 -12.39 1.85 -14.09
N PRO A 280 -12.87 1.88 -15.34
CA PRO A 280 -12.02 2.06 -16.53
C PRO A 280 -11.44 3.47 -16.70
N GLU A 281 -12.12 4.49 -16.14
CA GLU A 281 -11.72 5.90 -16.24
C GLU A 281 -10.95 6.38 -15.00
N ASP A 282 -10.62 5.47 -14.09
CA ASP A 282 -9.81 5.80 -12.92
C ASP A 282 -8.40 6.20 -13.35
N LYS A 283 -7.93 7.34 -12.82
CA LYS A 283 -6.66 7.95 -13.24
C LYS A 283 -5.46 7.09 -12.88
N ASP A 284 -5.45 6.51 -11.68
CA ASP A 284 -4.36 5.67 -11.23
C ASP A 284 -4.33 4.35 -11.99
N VAL A 285 -5.50 3.77 -12.25
CA VAL A 285 -5.61 2.57 -13.07
C VAL A 285 -5.04 2.80 -14.47
N LEU A 286 -5.45 3.88 -15.14
CA LEU A 286 -4.95 4.21 -16.48
C LEU A 286 -3.44 4.46 -16.48
N ARG A 287 -2.94 5.19 -15.47
CA ARG A 287 -1.52 5.48 -15.30
C ARG A 287 -0.70 4.21 -15.12
N ILE A 288 -1.02 3.39 -14.11
CA ILE A 288 -0.29 2.15 -13.79
C ILE A 288 -0.35 1.18 -14.97
N LYS A 289 -1.51 1.05 -15.61
CA LYS A 289 -1.66 0.21 -16.81
C LYS A 289 -0.72 0.66 -17.93
N ASN A 290 -0.66 1.96 -18.21
CA ASN A 290 0.24 2.51 -19.22
C ASN A 290 1.73 2.32 -18.85
N GLU A 291 2.10 2.47 -17.57
CA GLU A 291 3.47 2.17 -17.10
C GLU A 291 3.85 0.71 -17.37
N ILE A 292 2.98 -0.23 -16.97
CA ILE A 292 3.20 -1.67 -17.18
C ILE A 292 3.28 -2.01 -18.68
N GLU A 293 2.35 -1.49 -19.49
CA GLU A 293 2.33 -1.75 -20.94
C GLU A 293 3.60 -1.22 -21.61
N ASN A 294 4.03 0.01 -21.30
CA ASN A 294 5.24 0.57 -21.86
C ASN A 294 6.49 -0.21 -21.43
N TYR A 295 6.59 -0.56 -20.14
CA TYR A 295 7.69 -1.39 -19.65
C TYR A 295 7.76 -2.71 -20.43
N MET A 296 6.67 -3.46 -20.47
CA MET A 296 6.64 -4.78 -21.12
C MET A 296 6.94 -4.71 -22.63
N ILE A 297 6.51 -3.65 -23.32
CA ILE A 297 6.77 -3.49 -24.76
C ILE A 297 8.23 -3.12 -25.03
N TYR A 298 8.83 -2.24 -24.21
CA TYR A 298 10.08 -1.56 -24.58
C TYR A 298 11.30 -1.98 -23.76
N ILE A 299 11.14 -2.69 -22.63
CA ILE A 299 12.25 -2.96 -21.70
C ILE A 299 13.43 -3.70 -22.34
N ASP A 300 13.17 -4.69 -23.21
CA ASP A 300 14.23 -5.47 -23.86
C ASP A 300 15.09 -4.61 -24.79
N ASP A 301 14.46 -3.75 -25.59
CA ASP A 301 15.18 -2.83 -26.47
C ASP A 301 15.85 -1.72 -25.67
N PHE A 302 15.22 -1.26 -24.60
CA PHE A 302 15.79 -0.26 -23.70
C PHE A 302 17.06 -0.78 -22.99
N ASN A 303 17.06 -2.05 -22.55
CA ASN A 303 18.25 -2.67 -21.98
C ASN A 303 19.40 -2.75 -22.99
N LYS A 304 19.12 -3.12 -24.24
CA LYS A 304 20.12 -3.07 -25.33
C LYS A 304 20.62 -1.65 -25.62
N LEU A 305 19.75 -0.64 -25.49
CA LEU A 305 20.11 0.76 -25.66
C LEU A 305 21.04 1.22 -24.52
N LYS A 306 20.71 0.87 -23.28
CA LYS A 306 21.48 1.19 -22.07
C LYS A 306 22.90 0.65 -22.11
N GLU A 307 23.11 -0.53 -22.68
CA GLU A 307 24.45 -1.13 -22.86
C GLU A 307 25.25 -0.53 -24.02
N ASN A 308 24.60 0.21 -24.93
CA ASN A 308 25.21 0.70 -26.14
C ASN A 308 26.03 1.98 -25.88
N LYS A 309 27.33 1.80 -25.63
CA LYS A 309 28.31 2.89 -25.41
C LYS A 309 28.43 3.91 -26.55
N LYS A 310 27.80 3.69 -27.71
CA LYS A 310 27.76 4.65 -28.83
C LYS A 310 26.58 5.61 -28.75
N VAL A 311 25.65 5.40 -27.83
CA VAL A 311 24.56 6.32 -27.53
C VAL A 311 24.90 7.03 -26.22
N ASN A 312 24.83 8.36 -26.24
CA ASN A 312 25.12 9.17 -25.06
C ASN A 312 24.09 8.93 -23.95
N HIS A 313 24.55 8.89 -22.70
CA HIS A 313 23.73 8.66 -21.51
C HIS A 313 22.50 9.58 -21.43
N GLU A 314 22.61 10.87 -21.77
CA GLU A 314 21.46 11.79 -21.71
C GLU A 314 20.35 11.42 -22.70
N VAL A 315 20.70 10.82 -23.84
CA VAL A 315 19.71 10.32 -24.79
C VAL A 315 19.07 9.01 -24.30
N VAL A 316 19.83 8.17 -23.58
CA VAL A 316 19.28 6.98 -22.92
C VAL A 316 18.33 7.37 -21.78
N SER A 317 18.77 8.31 -20.92
CA SER A 317 17.99 8.90 -19.83
C SER A 317 16.67 9.48 -20.34
N LEU A 318 16.72 10.29 -21.40
CA LEU A 318 15.53 10.84 -22.05
C LEU A 318 14.49 9.77 -22.44
N ILE A 319 14.93 8.61 -22.94
CA ILE A 319 14.03 7.52 -23.31
C ILE A 319 13.49 6.76 -22.09
N SER A 320 14.27 6.68 -21.01
CA SER A 320 13.88 5.97 -19.80
C SER A 320 12.56 6.45 -19.20
N PHE A 321 12.25 7.75 -19.28
CA PHE A 321 10.99 8.34 -18.79
C PHE A 321 9.73 7.84 -19.52
N ASN A 322 9.88 7.24 -20.70
CA ASN A 322 8.79 6.63 -21.47
C ASN A 322 8.74 5.11 -21.36
N VAL A 323 9.73 4.47 -20.71
CA VAL A 323 9.85 3.01 -20.63
C VAL A 323 9.74 2.52 -19.19
N LEU A 324 10.44 3.18 -18.27
CA LEU A 324 10.53 2.75 -16.89
C LEU A 324 9.37 3.27 -16.05
N PRO A 325 8.89 2.47 -15.08
CA PRO A 325 7.89 2.92 -14.11
C PRO A 325 8.47 3.94 -13.13
N ASN A 326 7.59 4.69 -12.44
CA ASN A 326 8.00 5.84 -11.61
C ASN A 326 8.98 5.46 -10.50
N ASN A 327 8.78 4.31 -9.87
CA ASN A 327 9.65 3.78 -8.83
C ASN A 327 11.08 3.52 -9.33
N GLU A 328 11.26 2.99 -10.55
CA GLU A 328 12.58 2.77 -11.15
C GLU A 328 13.26 4.09 -11.55
N LEU A 329 12.47 5.13 -11.82
CA LEU A 329 12.96 6.48 -12.09
C LEU A 329 13.24 7.29 -10.82
N GLY A 330 12.83 6.80 -9.65
CA GLY A 330 12.90 7.53 -8.38
C GLY A 330 11.90 8.70 -8.29
N MET A 331 10.78 8.63 -9.01
CA MET A 331 9.72 9.65 -9.01
C MET A 331 8.61 9.25 -8.04
N HIS A 332 8.13 10.21 -7.25
CA HIS A 332 7.04 9.96 -6.29
C HIS A 332 5.66 10.19 -6.88
N ASP A 333 5.54 11.07 -7.87
CA ASP A 333 4.29 11.38 -8.55
C ASP A 333 4.49 11.75 -10.02
N GLU A 334 3.38 11.96 -10.73
CA GLU A 334 3.40 12.33 -12.15
C GLU A 334 3.93 13.74 -12.42
N GLU A 335 3.82 14.66 -11.45
CA GLU A 335 4.32 16.02 -11.61
C GLU A 335 5.85 16.02 -11.57
N GLU A 336 6.45 15.23 -10.69
CA GLU A 336 7.89 14.97 -10.65
C GLU A 336 8.38 14.30 -11.94
N LYS A 337 7.69 13.27 -12.40
CA LYS A 337 8.02 12.58 -13.66
C LYS A 337 7.97 13.54 -14.85
N GLU A 338 6.91 14.35 -14.94
CA GLU A 338 6.74 15.35 -16.00
C GLU A 338 7.87 16.39 -15.96
N ALA A 339 8.15 16.95 -14.78
CA ALA A 339 9.20 17.94 -14.57
C ALA A 339 10.58 17.41 -14.98
N MET A 340 10.92 16.19 -14.56
CA MET A 340 12.20 15.56 -14.87
C MET A 340 12.31 15.15 -16.33
N ASN A 341 11.25 14.62 -16.93
CA ASN A 341 11.20 14.37 -18.37
C ASN A 341 11.41 15.67 -19.17
N TYR A 342 10.77 16.76 -18.74
CA TYR A 342 10.93 18.08 -19.36
C TYR A 342 12.38 18.60 -19.26
N PHE A 343 13.02 18.40 -18.12
CA PHE A 343 14.42 18.75 -17.89
C PHE A 343 15.37 17.93 -18.79
N GLN A 344 15.11 16.64 -18.99
CA GLN A 344 15.87 15.81 -19.93
C GLN A 344 15.72 16.29 -21.38
N GLU A 345 14.49 16.62 -21.80
CA GLU A 345 14.22 17.19 -23.12
C GLU A 345 14.94 18.53 -23.30
N TYR A 346 14.91 19.41 -22.30
CA TYR A 346 15.65 20.67 -22.27
C TYR A 346 17.16 20.45 -22.45
N THR A 347 17.73 19.51 -21.70
CA THR A 347 19.16 19.17 -21.74
C THR A 347 19.57 18.70 -23.13
N VAL A 348 18.79 17.80 -23.74
CA VAL A 348 19.05 17.29 -25.09
C VAL A 348 18.86 18.38 -26.15
N LEU A 349 17.86 19.22 -25.98
CA LEU A 349 17.54 20.33 -26.88
C LEU A 349 18.65 21.38 -26.96
N TYR A 350 19.18 21.80 -25.82
CA TYR A 350 20.24 22.82 -25.75
C TYR A 350 21.61 22.30 -26.19
N ASN A 351 21.84 20.99 -26.05
CA ASN A 351 23.09 20.33 -26.41
C ASN A 351 22.95 19.46 -27.68
N TYR A 352 22.04 19.83 -28.58
CA TYR A 352 21.73 19.03 -29.79
C TYR A 352 22.98 18.61 -30.59
N ASP A 353 23.96 19.50 -30.74
CA ASP A 353 25.17 19.19 -31.53
C ASP A 353 26.02 18.07 -30.91
N ILE A 354 25.97 17.90 -29.59
CA ILE A 354 26.61 16.81 -28.86
C ILE A 354 25.83 15.51 -29.11
N TYR A 355 24.50 15.56 -29.07
CA TYR A 355 23.64 14.38 -29.07
C TYR A 355 23.12 13.95 -30.44
N LYS A 356 23.29 14.76 -31.50
CA LYS A 356 22.77 14.47 -32.86
C LYS A 356 23.21 13.11 -33.42
N SER A 357 24.40 12.65 -33.06
CA SER A 357 24.90 11.34 -33.50
C SER A 357 24.17 10.20 -32.79
N SER A 358 23.98 10.33 -31.46
CA SER A 358 23.17 9.43 -30.63
C SER A 358 21.72 9.36 -31.09
N ILE A 359 21.10 10.50 -31.44
CA ILE A 359 19.71 10.53 -31.92
C ILE A 359 19.58 9.79 -33.26
N LYS A 360 20.49 9.99 -34.20
CA LYS A 360 20.53 9.21 -35.46
C LYS A 360 20.75 7.71 -35.23
N LYS A 361 21.55 7.38 -34.21
CA LYS A 361 21.81 5.99 -33.81
C LYS A 361 20.53 5.36 -33.24
N LEU A 362 19.81 6.09 -32.38
CA LEU A 362 18.52 5.70 -31.82
C LEU A 362 17.49 5.46 -32.93
N GLU A 363 17.32 6.42 -33.85
CA GLU A 363 16.40 6.31 -34.99
C GLU A 363 16.66 5.07 -35.85
N LYS A 364 17.94 4.78 -36.13
CA LYS A 364 18.33 3.68 -37.01
C LYS A 364 18.25 2.32 -36.33
N ASP A 365 18.83 2.21 -35.13
CA ASP A 365 19.09 0.92 -34.50
C ASP A 365 17.97 0.53 -33.50
N TYR A 366 17.15 1.50 -33.05
CA TYR A 366 16.07 1.31 -32.07
C TYR A 366 14.81 2.11 -32.48
N PRO A 367 14.22 1.84 -33.66
CA PRO A 367 13.12 2.65 -34.19
C PRO A 367 11.87 2.67 -33.30
N HIS A 368 11.61 1.60 -32.54
CA HIS A 368 10.50 1.53 -31.59
C HIS A 368 10.69 2.48 -30.40
N LEU A 369 11.91 2.57 -29.86
CA LEU A 369 12.25 3.52 -28.80
C LEU A 369 12.28 4.95 -29.32
N TYR A 370 12.78 5.16 -30.54
CA TYR A 370 12.72 6.48 -31.19
C TYR A 370 11.27 6.97 -31.35
N ALA A 371 10.35 6.05 -31.65
CA ALA A 371 8.93 6.37 -31.85
C ALA A 371 8.27 6.97 -30.61
N LEU A 372 8.73 6.61 -29.39
CA LEU A 372 8.22 7.14 -28.12
C LEU A 372 8.32 8.66 -28.02
N LYS A 373 9.29 9.27 -28.70
CA LYS A 373 9.52 10.73 -28.74
C LYS A 373 9.68 11.28 -30.16
N VAL A 374 9.01 10.66 -31.13
CA VAL A 374 9.16 11.04 -32.56
C VAL A 374 8.82 12.50 -32.83
N GLU A 375 7.78 13.04 -32.20
CA GLU A 375 7.39 14.45 -32.39
C GLU A 375 8.47 15.41 -31.88
N PHE A 376 9.04 15.12 -30.70
CA PHE A 376 10.15 15.87 -30.13
C PHE A 376 11.38 15.82 -31.04
N PHE A 377 11.78 14.61 -31.48
CA PHE A 377 12.96 14.46 -32.34
C PHE A 377 12.78 15.11 -33.73
N ASN A 378 11.58 15.07 -34.31
CA ASN A 378 11.28 15.73 -35.57
C ASN A 378 11.43 17.25 -35.48
N LYS A 379 10.94 17.86 -34.39
CA LYS A 379 11.13 19.30 -34.15
C LYS A 379 12.59 19.63 -33.84
N LEU A 380 13.26 18.80 -33.03
CA LEU A 380 14.66 18.96 -32.63
C LEU A 380 15.64 18.93 -33.82
N THR A 381 15.39 18.06 -34.82
CA THR A 381 16.25 17.93 -35.99
C THR A 381 16.05 19.07 -37.00
N ASN A 382 14.90 19.76 -36.97
CA ASN A 382 14.64 20.96 -37.76
C ASN A 382 15.21 22.21 -37.08
N ASN A 383 16.08 22.95 -37.77
CA ASN A 383 16.77 24.12 -37.18
C ASN A 383 15.80 25.25 -36.75
N ILE A 384 14.73 25.50 -37.51
CA ILE A 384 13.78 26.56 -37.21
C ILE A 384 12.93 26.16 -35.99
N GLU A 385 12.37 24.95 -36.01
CA GLU A 385 11.54 24.45 -34.92
C GLU A 385 12.34 24.25 -33.63
N ARG A 386 13.57 23.73 -33.72
CA ARG A 386 14.48 23.63 -32.58
C ARG A 386 14.71 24.98 -31.89
N LYS A 387 14.95 26.06 -32.65
CA LYS A 387 15.13 27.41 -32.07
C LYS A 387 13.87 27.93 -31.38
N LYS A 388 12.69 27.63 -31.93
CA LYS A 388 11.42 27.97 -31.28
C LYS A 388 11.24 27.20 -29.97
N MET A 389 11.49 25.89 -29.99
CA MET A 389 11.46 25.05 -28.80
C MET A 389 12.42 25.56 -27.73
N GLN A 390 13.64 26.00 -28.07
CA GLN A 390 14.58 26.52 -27.06
C GLN A 390 13.98 27.70 -26.28
N VAL A 391 13.32 28.63 -26.96
CA VAL A 391 12.66 29.78 -26.30
C VAL A 391 11.48 29.31 -25.44
N GLU A 392 10.66 28.40 -25.95
CA GLU A 392 9.51 27.83 -25.24
C GLU A 392 9.95 27.05 -23.98
N TYR A 393 10.89 26.13 -24.15
CA TYR A 393 11.42 25.30 -23.08
C TYR A 393 12.07 26.11 -21.98
N LYS A 394 12.87 27.12 -22.32
CA LYS A 394 13.47 28.02 -21.32
C LYS A 394 12.42 28.77 -20.50
N LYS A 395 11.31 29.19 -21.12
CA LYS A 395 10.23 29.90 -20.42
C LYS A 395 9.50 28.97 -19.46
N HIS A 396 9.15 27.76 -19.92
CA HIS A 396 8.38 26.78 -19.14
C HIS A 396 9.20 26.07 -18.06
N LEU A 397 10.52 25.97 -18.22
CA LEU A 397 11.41 25.38 -17.19
C LEU A 397 11.29 26.12 -15.84
N GLY A 398 10.97 27.41 -15.85
CA GLY A 398 10.71 28.19 -14.64
C GLY A 398 9.57 27.65 -13.78
N ASN A 399 8.57 26.99 -14.39
CA ASN A 399 7.45 26.40 -13.66
C ASN A 399 7.90 25.17 -12.84
N TYR A 400 8.83 24.38 -13.39
CA TYR A 400 9.34 23.17 -12.77
C TYR A 400 10.58 23.38 -11.89
N LYS A 401 11.10 24.61 -11.83
CA LYS A 401 12.36 24.91 -11.13
C LYS A 401 12.40 24.39 -9.70
N HIS A 402 11.32 24.58 -8.95
CA HIS A 402 11.22 24.15 -7.56
C HIS A 402 11.25 22.62 -7.40
N ILE A 403 10.71 21.87 -8.37
CA ILE A 403 10.76 20.39 -8.38
C ILE A 403 12.16 19.93 -8.76
N ILE A 404 12.68 20.45 -9.87
CA ILE A 404 14.00 20.09 -10.41
C ILE A 404 15.09 20.33 -9.35
N ASN A 405 15.07 21.47 -8.67
CA ASN A 405 16.04 21.80 -7.62
C ASN A 405 16.08 20.73 -6.50
N ARG A 406 14.96 20.14 -6.11
CA ARG A 406 14.93 19.06 -5.09
C ARG A 406 15.75 17.84 -5.48
N PHE A 407 15.95 17.58 -6.78
CA PHE A 407 16.74 16.45 -7.28
C PHE A 407 18.24 16.74 -7.39
N PHE A 408 18.65 18.01 -7.33
CA PHE A 408 20.04 18.42 -7.55
C PHE A 408 20.66 19.17 -6.35
N ASP A 409 19.86 19.53 -5.35
CA ASP A 409 20.29 20.18 -4.11
C ASP A 409 20.58 19.14 -2.99
N GLU A 410 21.60 18.29 -3.17
CA GLU A 410 22.25 17.54 -2.08
C GLU A 410 23.70 18.02 -1.90
N ASP A 411 23.83 19.20 -1.29
CA ASP A 411 24.93 19.75 -0.48
C ASP A 411 24.93 21.28 -0.67
N ASP A 412 24.34 22.01 0.28
CA ASP A 412 24.92 23.26 0.81
C ASP A 412 24.04 23.77 1.96
N ASN A 413 24.57 23.61 3.18
CA ASN A 413 24.21 24.48 4.28
C ASN A 413 24.58 25.92 3.88
N GLU A 414 23.60 26.82 4.03
CA GLU A 414 23.73 28.28 4.13
C GLU A 414 24.54 29.02 3.03
N GLU A 415 23.82 29.91 2.34
CA GLU A 415 24.33 30.95 1.42
C GLU A 415 24.86 30.46 0.06
N ASN A 416 23.96 30.29 -0.93
CA ASN A 416 24.26 30.65 -2.33
C ASN A 416 22.99 30.76 -3.19
N GLU A 417 22.44 31.97 -3.30
CA GLU A 417 21.45 32.33 -4.35
C GLU A 417 22.06 32.40 -5.78
N GLU A 418 23.28 31.90 -5.99
CA GLU A 418 24.08 32.17 -7.20
C GLU A 418 24.34 30.97 -8.14
N SER A 419 23.92 29.74 -7.84
CA SER A 419 24.30 28.56 -8.64
C SER A 419 23.59 28.40 -10.00
N LEU A 420 22.63 29.26 -10.34
CA LEU A 420 21.86 29.17 -11.60
C LEU A 420 22.11 30.33 -12.58
N LYS A 421 23.07 31.22 -12.32
CA LYS A 421 23.39 32.34 -13.23
C LYS A 421 24.55 32.08 -14.19
N ASP A 422 25.49 31.18 -13.87
CA ASP A 422 26.76 31.09 -14.61
C ASP A 422 27.04 29.73 -15.26
N TYR A 423 26.05 29.14 -15.94
CA TYR A 423 26.38 28.20 -17.02
C TYR A 423 26.54 28.98 -18.34
N GLU A 424 27.68 29.66 -18.49
CA GLU A 424 28.10 30.15 -19.80
C GLU A 424 28.62 28.95 -20.62
N PRO A 425 28.09 28.71 -21.84
CA PRO A 425 28.63 27.69 -22.72
C PRO A 425 30.08 28.04 -23.03
N GLN A 426 31.01 27.13 -22.73
CA GLN A 426 32.42 27.37 -23.03
C GLN A 426 32.58 27.76 -24.50
N GLU A 427 33.06 28.97 -24.74
CA GLU A 427 33.40 29.41 -26.09
C GLU A 427 34.50 28.49 -26.65
N PRO A 428 34.46 28.17 -27.96
CA PRO A 428 35.50 27.35 -28.57
C PRO A 428 36.85 28.02 -28.35
N ILE A 429 37.79 27.31 -27.72
CA ILE A 429 39.16 27.79 -27.47
C ILE A 429 39.79 28.22 -28.80
N VAL A 430 39.88 29.54 -29.02
CA VAL A 430 40.65 30.12 -30.12
C VAL A 430 42.12 30.11 -29.69
N ARG A 431 42.93 29.30 -30.35
CA ARG A 431 44.39 29.27 -30.09
C ARG A 431 44.99 30.63 -30.46
N GLU A 432 45.68 31.26 -29.52
CA GLU A 432 46.43 32.51 -29.77
C GLU A 432 47.60 32.30 -30.75
N GLU A 433 48.14 31.08 -30.81
CA GLU A 433 49.23 30.72 -31.70
C GLU A 433 48.72 30.20 -33.06
N SER A 434 49.33 30.70 -34.13
CA SER A 434 49.05 30.26 -35.50
C SER A 434 49.36 28.77 -35.64
N LYS A 435 48.37 28.02 -36.13
CA LYS A 435 48.49 26.57 -36.35
C LYS A 435 49.62 26.28 -37.34
N VAL A 436 50.71 25.67 -36.88
CA VAL A 436 51.84 25.24 -37.73
C VAL A 436 51.31 24.33 -38.83
N GLY A 437 51.40 24.80 -40.07
CA GLY A 437 50.95 24.08 -41.24
C GLY A 437 51.82 22.85 -41.51
N ARG A 438 51.22 21.79 -42.06
CA ARG A 438 51.91 20.51 -42.35
C ARG A 438 53.19 20.69 -43.20
N ASN A 439 53.27 21.76 -44.00
CA ASN A 439 54.39 22.08 -44.89
C ASN A 439 55.33 23.18 -44.35
N ASP A 440 55.03 23.79 -43.20
CA ASP A 440 55.84 24.85 -42.59
C ASP A 440 57.09 24.27 -41.93
N LEU A 441 58.08 25.11 -41.64
CA LEU A 441 59.28 24.70 -40.92
C LEU A 441 58.92 24.25 -39.50
N CYS A 442 59.52 23.14 -39.07
CA CYS A 442 59.21 22.55 -37.78
C CYS A 442 59.79 23.41 -36.64
N PRO A 443 58.99 23.79 -35.63
CA PRO A 443 59.42 24.70 -34.56
C PRO A 443 60.49 24.11 -33.61
N CYS A 444 60.83 22.83 -33.72
CA CYS A 444 61.93 22.22 -32.95
C CYS A 444 63.35 22.61 -33.45
N GLY A 445 63.46 23.52 -34.43
CA GLY A 445 64.75 24.00 -34.95
C GLY A 445 65.45 23.03 -35.92
N SER A 446 64.83 21.92 -36.29
CA SER A 446 65.44 20.88 -37.15
C SER A 446 65.69 21.27 -38.61
N GLY A 447 65.21 22.44 -39.06
CA GLY A 447 65.29 22.90 -40.46
C GLY A 447 64.42 22.11 -41.45
N LYS A 448 63.64 21.13 -41.01
CA LYS A 448 62.76 20.29 -41.85
C LYS A 448 61.29 20.75 -41.79
N LYS A 449 60.50 20.43 -42.81
CA LYS A 449 59.03 20.65 -42.80
C LYS A 449 58.35 19.82 -41.70
N TYR A 450 57.32 20.36 -41.03
CA TYR A 450 56.64 19.76 -39.87
C TYR A 450 56.24 18.30 -40.10
N LYS A 451 55.62 17.97 -41.24
CA LYS A 451 55.23 16.58 -41.60
C LYS A 451 56.38 15.58 -41.74
N LYS A 452 57.62 16.05 -41.87
CA LYS A 452 58.82 15.21 -41.99
C LYS A 452 59.65 15.17 -40.70
N CYS A 453 59.17 15.82 -39.63
CA CYS A 453 59.84 15.90 -38.32
C CYS A 453 58.84 15.55 -37.19
N CYS A 454 58.45 16.51 -36.34
CA CYS A 454 57.56 16.26 -35.21
C CYS A 454 56.09 15.95 -35.59
N GLY A 455 55.68 16.20 -36.83
CA GLY A 455 54.33 15.89 -37.33
C GLY A 455 54.24 14.55 -38.06
N LYS A 456 55.12 13.59 -37.73
CA LYS A 456 55.06 12.20 -38.20
C LYS A 456 54.12 11.37 -37.36
#